data_AF-A0A813DIS4-F1
#
_entry.id   AF-A0A813DIS4-F1
#
_cell.length_a   1.000
_cell.length_b   1.000
_cell.length_c   1.000
_cell.angle_alpha   90.00
_cell.angle_beta   90.00
_cell.angle_gamma   90.00
#
_symmetry.space_group_name_H-M   'P 1'
#
loop_
_entity.id
_entity.type
_entity.pdbx_description
1 polymer ?
#
loop_
_entity_poly.entity_id
_entity_poly.type
_entity_poly.pdbx_seq_one_letter_code
_entity_poly.pdbx_strand_id
1 'polypeptide(L)'
;MALHHDESGVVGRHNVDSSPVGDESDVFDLRRRFCATQKKDFDRALREINAGRKCSCWGWYIFVTRPYVVNGEERGSDTNQDFALRDLHPNTLGGDDAARAYLRFGADGVDLRANYILIMTAVAEQLEQGVDPITLVGFIDDPKLRSSLRLFERVTRDGLDVEVNTVCCRALSALKEPRE
;
A
#
# COMPACT_ATOMS: atom_id res chain seq x y z
N MET A 1 6.86 25.61 -3.85
CA MET A 1 5.61 25.84 -3.10
C MET A 1 5.16 24.47 -2.59
N ALA A 2 5.46 24.15 -1.32
CA ALA A 2 5.13 22.86 -0.76
C ALA A 2 3.60 22.76 -0.66
N LEU A 3 3.01 21.85 -1.44
CA LEU A 3 1.59 21.51 -1.29
C LEU A 3 1.44 20.86 0.09
N HIS A 4 0.98 21.65 1.07
CA HIS A 4 0.54 21.11 2.35
C HIS A 4 -0.70 20.26 2.07
N HIS A 5 -0.48 18.95 1.99
CA HIS A 5 -1.55 17.99 1.86
C HIS A 5 -2.27 17.93 3.21
N ASP A 6 -3.59 18.04 3.20
CA ASP A 6 -4.38 17.86 4.41
C ASP A 6 -4.37 16.39 4.81
N GLU A 7 -3.69 16.11 5.93
CA GLU A 7 -3.55 14.77 6.53
C GLU A 7 -4.42 14.61 7.80
N SER A 8 -5.25 15.61 8.14
CA SER A 8 -6.02 15.64 9.39
C SER A 8 -7.08 14.52 9.51
N GLY A 9 -7.45 13.89 8.40
CA GLY A 9 -8.47 12.83 8.35
C GLY A 9 -7.94 11.39 8.45
N VAL A 10 -6.63 11.19 8.55
CA VAL A 10 -6.01 9.84 8.56
C VAL A 10 -6.17 9.20 9.94
N VAL A 11 -7.05 8.19 10.01
CA VAL A 11 -7.24 7.34 11.19
C VAL A 11 -6.05 6.38 11.31
N GLY A 12 -5.65 5.97 12.52
CA GLY A 12 -4.54 5.01 12.69
C GLY A 12 -3.15 5.62 12.81
N ARG A 13 -3.02 6.95 12.99
CA ARG A 13 -1.79 7.58 13.51
C ARG A 13 -1.55 7.18 14.97
N HIS A 14 -0.29 7.15 15.39
CA HIS A 14 0.06 6.97 16.80
C HIS A 14 -0.62 8.04 17.66
N ASN A 15 -1.52 7.63 18.57
CA ASN A 15 -1.73 8.38 19.81
C ASN A 15 -0.64 7.87 20.76
N VAL A 16 0.13 8.80 21.34
CA VAL A 16 1.33 8.51 22.16
C VAL A 16 0.99 7.90 23.53
N ASP A 17 -0.18 7.28 23.69
CA ASP A 17 -0.63 6.77 24.98
C ASP A 17 -1.35 5.42 24.81
N SER A 18 -0.56 4.35 24.75
CA SER A 18 -0.79 3.08 25.47
C SER A 18 0.30 2.05 25.13
N SER A 19 0.75 1.34 26.16
CA SER A 19 1.84 0.36 26.17
C SER A 19 1.66 -0.79 25.15
N PRO A 20 2.75 -1.41 24.66
CA PRO A 20 2.68 -2.50 23.71
C PRO A 20 2.27 -3.78 24.45
N VAL A 21 0.97 -4.02 24.57
CA VAL A 21 0.50 -5.40 24.68
C VAL A 21 0.49 -5.90 23.23
N GLY A 22 1.67 -6.32 22.76
CA GLY A 22 1.83 -6.85 21.42
C GLY A 22 0.91 -8.05 21.24
N ASP A 23 -0.07 -7.93 20.37
CA ASP A 23 -0.78 -9.08 19.86
C ASP A 23 0.26 -9.91 19.09
N GLU A 24 0.66 -11.08 19.62
CA GLU A 24 1.63 -11.95 18.96
C GLU A 24 1.18 -12.35 17.55
N SER A 25 -0.13 -12.24 17.25
CA SER A 25 -0.67 -12.47 15.91
C SER A 25 -0.56 -11.27 14.96
N ASP A 26 -0.20 -10.08 15.47
CA ASP A 26 -0.06 -8.83 14.70
C ASP A 26 1.23 -8.06 15.05
N VAL A 27 2.38 -8.73 14.88
CA VAL A 27 3.70 -8.16 15.17
C VAL A 27 4.08 -6.94 14.31
N PHE A 28 3.33 -6.66 13.23
CA PHE A 28 3.57 -5.55 12.31
C PHE A 28 2.53 -4.40 12.45
N ASP A 29 1.65 -4.47 13.46
CA ASP A 29 0.59 -3.47 13.75
C ASP A 29 -0.38 -3.25 12.56
N LEU A 30 -0.70 -4.32 11.85
CA LEU A 30 -1.50 -4.31 10.63
C LEU A 30 -2.98 -3.99 10.88
N ARG A 31 -3.53 -4.44 12.02
CA ARG A 31 -4.93 -4.18 12.41
C ARG A 31 -5.19 -2.69 12.55
N ARG A 32 -4.36 -2.00 13.34
CA ARG A 32 -4.54 -0.58 13.65
C ARG A 32 -4.19 0.30 12.45
N ARG A 33 -3.13 -0.05 11.72
CA ARG A 33 -2.66 0.75 10.59
C ARG A 33 -3.56 0.52 9.38
N PHE A 34 -3.68 -0.71 8.90
CA PHE A 34 -4.32 -0.97 7.60
C PHE A 34 -5.78 -1.37 7.73
N CYS A 35 -6.16 -2.28 8.63
CA CYS A 35 -7.57 -2.69 8.71
C CYS A 35 -8.48 -1.54 9.14
N ALA A 36 -8.08 -0.75 10.14
CA ALA A 36 -8.90 0.37 10.61
C ALA A 36 -9.09 1.46 9.54
N THR A 37 -8.06 1.77 8.75
CA THR A 37 -8.14 2.76 7.67
C THR A 37 -8.93 2.24 6.47
N GLN A 38 -8.64 1.02 6.02
CA GLN A 38 -9.33 0.43 4.88
C GLN A 38 -10.81 0.18 5.16
N LYS A 39 -11.19 -0.20 6.39
CA LYS A 39 -12.59 -0.33 6.79
C LYS A 39 -13.41 0.93 6.53
N LYS A 40 -12.79 2.10 6.66
CA LYS A 40 -13.43 3.40 6.46
C LYS A 40 -13.40 3.85 4.99
N ASP A 41 -12.24 3.69 4.34
CA ASP A 41 -11.95 4.41 3.10
C ASP A 41 -11.87 3.53 1.85
N PHE A 42 -11.83 2.19 1.99
CA PHE A 42 -11.64 1.26 0.87
C PHE A 42 -12.73 1.36 -0.20
N ASP A 43 -14.01 1.36 0.21
CA ASP A 43 -15.13 1.47 -0.73
C ASP A 43 -15.08 2.76 -1.56
N ARG A 44 -14.61 3.86 -0.95
CA ARG A 44 -14.42 5.13 -1.67
C ARG A 44 -13.22 5.03 -2.61
N ALA A 45 -12.09 4.50 -2.15
CA ALA A 45 -10.90 4.31 -2.97
C ALA A 45 -11.19 3.47 -4.22
N LEU A 46 -11.92 2.35 -4.06
CA LEU A 46 -12.29 1.48 -5.17
C LEU A 46 -13.21 2.18 -6.17
N ARG A 47 -14.22 2.95 -5.70
CA ARG A 47 -15.06 3.76 -6.59
C ARG A 47 -14.28 4.80 -7.37
N GLU A 48 -13.32 5.48 -6.72
CA GLU A 48 -12.50 6.50 -7.36
C GLU A 48 -11.59 5.91 -8.45
N ILE A 49 -10.94 4.77 -8.18
CA ILE A 49 -10.13 4.09 -9.19
C ILE A 49 -10.97 3.55 -10.34
N ASN A 50 -12.14 2.96 -10.07
CA ASN A 50 -13.06 2.53 -11.13
C ASN A 50 -13.58 3.69 -11.98
N ALA A 51 -13.66 4.89 -11.42
CA ALA A 51 -14.00 6.12 -12.15
C ALA A 51 -12.79 6.72 -12.92
N GLY A 52 -11.63 6.06 -12.88
CA GLY A 52 -10.41 6.48 -13.57
C GLY A 52 -9.66 7.62 -12.91
N ARG A 53 -10.01 8.00 -11.66
CA ARG A 53 -9.35 9.12 -10.97
C ARG A 53 -9.51 9.08 -9.45
N LYS A 54 -8.37 8.96 -8.75
CA LYS A 54 -8.23 9.23 -7.32
C LYS A 54 -8.52 10.69 -7.00
N CYS A 55 -9.39 10.91 -6.02
CA CYS A 55 -9.84 12.24 -5.59
C CYS A 55 -9.66 12.50 -4.08
N SER A 56 -9.40 11.46 -3.28
CA SER A 56 -9.33 11.57 -1.80
C SER A 56 -7.98 11.14 -1.19
N CYS A 57 -7.78 11.44 0.10
CA CYS A 57 -6.53 11.20 0.85
C CYS A 57 -6.43 9.77 1.42
N TRP A 58 -6.11 8.77 0.61
CA TRP A 58 -6.00 7.36 1.04
C TRP A 58 -4.76 6.60 0.54
N GLY A 59 -3.88 7.24 -0.23
CA GLY A 59 -2.80 6.57 -0.96
C GLY A 59 -1.85 5.76 -0.07
N TRP A 60 -1.56 6.22 1.16
CA TRP A 60 -0.60 5.60 2.08
C TRP A 60 -0.93 4.18 2.49
N TYR A 61 -2.20 3.91 2.81
CA TYR A 61 -2.65 2.63 3.36
C TYR A 61 -3.39 1.74 2.34
N ILE A 62 -3.44 2.17 1.08
CA ILE A 62 -3.95 1.39 -0.05
C ILE A 62 -2.81 1.03 -1.01
N PHE A 63 -1.98 2.02 -1.41
CA PHE A 63 -0.76 1.80 -2.19
C PHE A 63 0.42 1.58 -1.24
N VAL A 64 0.33 0.48 -0.49
CA VAL A 64 1.27 0.20 0.60
C VAL A 64 2.66 -0.09 0.04
N THR A 65 3.68 0.56 0.61
CA THR A 65 5.07 0.44 0.16
C THR A 65 5.97 -0.09 1.27
N ARG A 66 7.17 -0.54 0.91
CA ARG A 66 8.28 -0.67 1.86
C ARG A 66 8.78 0.72 2.29
N PRO A 67 9.66 0.84 3.30
CA PRO A 67 10.26 2.11 3.68
C PRO A 67 10.92 2.80 2.48
N TYR A 68 10.64 4.09 2.30
CA TYR A 68 11.25 4.87 1.22
C TYR A 68 12.65 5.31 1.63
N VAL A 69 13.67 4.62 1.12
CA VAL A 69 15.06 4.83 1.52
C VAL A 69 15.84 5.52 0.40
N VAL A 70 16.54 6.60 0.74
CA VAL A 70 17.44 7.34 -0.13
C VAL A 70 18.77 7.52 0.58
N ASN A 71 19.87 7.08 -0.03
CA ASN A 71 21.23 7.13 0.54
C ASN A 71 21.35 6.45 1.92
N GLY A 72 20.60 5.36 2.14
CA GLY A 72 20.60 4.61 3.41
C GLY A 72 19.74 5.23 4.52
N GLU A 73 19.11 6.38 4.28
CA GLU A 73 18.22 7.03 5.23
C GLU A 73 16.78 6.97 4.73
N GLU A 74 15.85 6.73 5.65
CA GLU A 74 14.44 6.79 5.34
C GLU A 74 13.96 8.22 5.11
N ARG A 75 13.10 8.40 4.13
CA ARG A 75 12.57 9.68 3.66
C ARG A 75 11.05 9.59 3.55
N GLY A 76 10.41 10.76 3.40
CA GLY A 76 8.96 10.89 3.30
C GLY A 76 8.38 11.60 4.53
N SER A 77 7.07 11.86 4.51
CA SER A 77 6.36 12.40 5.67
C SER A 77 6.26 11.37 6.80
N ASP A 78 5.93 11.83 8.00
CA ASP A 78 5.62 10.96 9.13
C ASP A 78 4.53 9.94 8.76
N THR A 79 3.52 10.35 7.98
CA THR A 79 2.50 9.44 7.43
C THR A 79 3.08 8.37 6.51
N ASN A 80 4.03 8.71 5.64
CA ASN A 80 4.70 7.70 4.81
C ASN A 80 5.42 6.67 5.70
N GLN A 81 6.13 7.12 6.72
CA GLN A 81 6.87 6.24 7.62
C GLN A 81 5.93 5.37 8.47
N ASP A 82 4.84 5.96 8.97
CA ASP A 82 3.79 5.30 9.74
C ASP A 82 3.07 4.20 8.93
N PHE A 83 2.98 4.30 7.60
CA PHE A 83 2.30 3.32 6.75
C PHE A 83 3.24 2.43 5.92
N ALA A 84 4.56 2.63 6.00
CA ALA A 84 5.52 1.75 5.34
C ALA A 84 5.53 0.35 5.98
N LEU A 85 5.47 -0.70 5.16
CA LEU A 85 5.64 -2.09 5.59
C LEU A 85 7.09 -2.32 5.97
N ARG A 86 7.37 -2.17 7.27
CA ARG A 86 8.71 -2.29 7.86
C ARG A 86 8.88 -3.68 8.45
N ASP A 87 9.98 -4.34 8.12
CA ASP A 87 10.34 -5.61 8.76
C ASP A 87 10.81 -5.38 10.20
N LEU A 88 10.92 -6.47 10.98
CA LEU A 88 11.47 -6.42 12.32
C LEU A 88 13.00 -6.29 12.29
N HIS A 89 13.58 -5.89 13.42
CA HIS A 89 15.04 -5.82 13.59
C HIS A 89 15.69 -7.19 13.26
N PRO A 90 16.86 -7.22 12.59
CA PRO A 90 17.71 -6.08 12.19
C PRO A 90 17.37 -5.43 10.84
N ASN A 91 16.54 -6.05 10.01
CA ASN A 91 16.39 -5.69 8.60
C ASN A 91 15.19 -4.77 8.33
N THR A 92 15.04 -3.72 9.12
CA THR A 92 13.82 -2.92 9.15
C THR A 92 13.47 -2.27 7.79
N LEU A 93 14.42 -2.07 6.89
CA LEU A 93 14.22 -1.38 5.61
C LEU A 93 13.83 -2.30 4.43
N GLY A 94 13.73 -3.62 4.63
CA GLY A 94 13.39 -4.59 3.59
C GLY A 94 11.92 -4.51 3.17
N GLY A 95 11.04 -4.81 4.12
CA GLY A 95 9.59 -4.80 4.02
C GLY A 95 8.97 -6.08 3.45
N ASP A 96 9.78 -7.11 3.20
CA ASP A 96 9.33 -8.34 2.54
C ASP A 96 8.49 -9.19 3.50
N ASP A 97 8.92 -9.31 4.74
CA ASP A 97 8.23 -10.11 5.75
C ASP A 97 6.94 -9.43 6.19
N ALA A 98 6.98 -8.11 6.36
CA ALA A 98 5.79 -7.30 6.61
C ALA A 98 4.79 -7.38 5.44
N ALA A 99 5.25 -7.37 4.19
CA ALA A 99 4.38 -7.54 3.02
C ALA A 99 3.73 -8.93 2.94
N ARG A 100 4.49 -9.99 3.24
CA ARG A 100 3.93 -11.35 3.32
C ARG A 100 2.92 -11.47 4.45
N ALA A 101 3.17 -10.83 5.59
CA ALA A 101 2.22 -10.79 6.70
C ALA A 101 0.96 -10.02 6.31
N TYR A 102 1.09 -8.86 5.65
CA TYR A 102 -0.03 -8.07 5.11
C TYR A 102 -0.96 -8.91 4.23
N LEU A 103 -0.42 -9.73 3.32
CA LEU A 103 -1.22 -10.62 2.45
C LEU A 103 -1.89 -11.80 3.18
N ARG A 104 -1.55 -12.07 4.44
CA ARG A 104 -2.17 -13.14 5.25
C ARG A 104 -3.10 -12.59 6.32
N PHE A 105 -3.17 -11.27 6.43
CA PHE A 105 -3.81 -10.62 7.57
C PHE A 105 -5.25 -10.22 7.25
N GLY A 106 -6.14 -10.60 8.15
CA GLY A 106 -7.53 -10.18 8.15
C GLY A 106 -8.03 -9.96 9.56
N ALA A 107 -8.73 -8.86 9.78
CA ALA A 107 -9.21 -8.44 11.09
C ALA A 107 -10.40 -7.49 10.96
N ASP A 108 -11.32 -7.52 11.94
CA ASP A 108 -12.43 -6.57 12.07
C ASP A 108 -13.34 -6.46 10.83
N GLY A 109 -13.46 -7.56 10.08
CA GLY A 109 -14.22 -7.65 8.84
C GLY A 109 -13.47 -7.17 7.60
N VAL A 110 -12.18 -6.88 7.71
CA VAL A 110 -11.30 -6.50 6.59
C VAL A 110 -10.35 -7.64 6.26
N ASP A 111 -10.24 -7.96 4.98
CA ASP A 111 -9.22 -8.85 4.43
C ASP A 111 -8.28 -8.00 3.56
N LEU A 112 -7.04 -7.83 4.02
CA LEU A 112 -6.07 -6.95 3.36
C LEU A 112 -5.61 -7.48 2.00
N ARG A 113 -5.56 -8.80 1.85
CA ARG A 113 -5.21 -9.46 0.58
C ARG A 113 -6.33 -9.26 -0.44
N ALA A 114 -7.57 -9.55 -0.06
CA ALA A 114 -8.73 -9.39 -0.93
C ALA A 114 -8.87 -7.94 -1.39
N ASN A 115 -8.73 -6.98 -0.47
CA ASN A 115 -8.74 -5.56 -0.79
C ASN A 115 -7.62 -5.16 -1.76
N TYR A 116 -6.41 -5.68 -1.54
CA TYR A 116 -5.28 -5.42 -2.42
C TYR A 116 -5.53 -5.93 -3.85
N ILE A 117 -6.04 -7.15 -4.00
CA ILE A 117 -6.39 -7.71 -5.31
C ILE A 117 -7.43 -6.86 -6.02
N LEU A 118 -8.51 -6.49 -5.32
CA LEU A 118 -9.61 -5.69 -5.88
C LEU A 118 -9.11 -4.34 -6.41
N ILE A 119 -8.37 -3.58 -5.60
CA ILE A 119 -7.91 -2.25 -6.01
C ILE A 119 -6.84 -2.32 -7.09
N MET A 120 -5.92 -3.28 -7.03
CA MET A 120 -4.87 -3.43 -8.06
C MET A 120 -5.45 -3.95 -9.38
N THR A 121 -6.52 -4.74 -9.32
CA THR A 121 -7.24 -5.17 -10.53
C THR A 121 -7.89 -3.97 -11.19
N ALA A 122 -8.59 -3.13 -10.43
CA ALA A 122 -9.18 -1.90 -10.94
C ALA A 122 -8.12 -0.95 -11.53
N VAL A 123 -6.95 -0.83 -10.88
CA VAL A 123 -5.82 -0.06 -11.44
C VAL A 123 -5.34 -0.67 -12.75
N ALA A 124 -5.10 -1.98 -12.81
CA ALA A 124 -4.64 -2.64 -14.03
C ALA A 124 -5.62 -2.43 -15.19
N GLU A 125 -6.92 -2.56 -14.95
CA GLU A 125 -7.97 -2.35 -15.95
C GLU A 125 -7.98 -0.92 -16.51
N GLN A 126 -7.85 0.10 -15.65
CA GLN A 126 -7.79 1.50 -16.10
C GLN A 126 -6.54 1.75 -16.95
N LEU A 127 -5.38 1.22 -16.54
CA LEU A 127 -4.12 1.38 -17.27
C LEU A 127 -4.15 0.63 -18.62
N GLU A 128 -4.73 -0.57 -18.66
CA GLU A 128 -4.92 -1.36 -19.88
C GLU A 128 -5.86 -0.67 -20.88
N GLN A 129 -6.83 0.11 -20.38
CA GLN A 129 -7.71 0.98 -21.19
C GLN A 129 -7.02 2.27 -21.66
N GLY A 130 -5.77 2.51 -21.25
CA GLY A 130 -4.98 3.66 -21.67
C GLY A 130 -5.15 4.91 -20.81
N VAL A 131 -5.73 4.80 -19.62
CA VAL A 131 -5.75 5.91 -18.66
C VAL A 131 -4.32 6.19 -18.20
N ASP A 132 -3.89 7.44 -18.32
CA ASP A 132 -2.58 7.88 -17.87
C ASP A 132 -2.43 7.69 -16.34
N PRO A 133 -1.33 7.12 -15.84
CA PRO A 133 -1.17 6.83 -14.41
C PRO A 133 -1.18 8.09 -13.53
N ILE A 134 -0.65 9.21 -14.02
CA ILE A 134 -0.68 10.48 -13.29
C ILE A 134 -2.11 11.01 -13.20
N THR A 135 -2.92 10.81 -14.23
CA THR A 135 -4.36 11.09 -14.21
C THR A 135 -5.10 10.18 -13.23
N LEU A 136 -4.76 8.88 -13.22
CA LEU A 136 -5.42 7.87 -12.40
C LEU A 136 -5.17 8.06 -10.91
N VAL A 137 -3.91 8.18 -10.48
CA VAL A 137 -3.56 8.21 -9.04
C VAL A 137 -2.98 9.54 -8.57
N GLY A 138 -2.59 10.42 -9.49
CA GLY A 138 -1.93 11.68 -9.18
C GLY A 138 -0.42 11.56 -9.06
N PHE A 139 0.27 12.67 -9.32
CA PHE A 139 1.75 12.74 -9.31
C PHE A 139 2.40 12.28 -8.00
N ILE A 140 1.74 12.54 -6.86
CA ILE A 140 2.26 12.20 -5.53
C ILE A 140 2.15 10.69 -5.23
N ASP A 141 1.16 10.01 -5.79
CA ASP A 141 0.86 8.61 -5.49
C ASP A 141 1.30 7.64 -6.60
N ASP A 142 1.60 8.11 -7.81
CA ASP A 142 2.18 7.27 -8.87
C ASP A 142 3.48 6.55 -8.42
N PRO A 143 4.46 7.22 -7.75
CA PRO A 143 5.62 6.53 -7.20
C PRO A 143 5.26 5.48 -6.13
N LYS A 144 4.20 5.70 -5.35
CA LYS A 144 3.74 4.74 -4.33
C LYS A 144 3.09 3.53 -4.98
N LEU A 145 2.25 3.75 -5.99
CA LEU A 145 1.64 2.68 -6.78
C LEU A 145 2.73 1.78 -7.37
N ARG A 146 3.71 2.35 -8.08
CA ARG A 146 4.83 1.60 -8.67
C ARG A 146 5.62 0.83 -7.62
N SER A 147 5.94 1.48 -6.50
CA SER A 147 6.67 0.84 -5.39
C SER A 147 5.89 -0.31 -4.75
N SER A 148 4.58 -0.13 -4.58
CA SER A 148 3.68 -1.16 -4.06
C SER A 148 3.63 -2.36 -5.00
N LEU A 149 3.39 -2.13 -6.29
CA LEU A 149 3.34 -3.18 -7.30
C LEU A 149 4.64 -3.98 -7.37
N ARG A 150 5.81 -3.32 -7.35
CA ARG A 150 7.11 -4.02 -7.35
C ARG A 150 7.34 -4.83 -6.07
N LEU A 151 6.96 -4.28 -4.91
CA LEU A 151 7.06 -4.99 -3.63
C LEU A 151 6.24 -6.27 -3.66
N PHE A 152 4.94 -6.16 -3.99
CA PHE A 152 4.03 -7.30 -3.95
C PHE A 152 4.29 -8.28 -5.09
N GLU A 153 4.70 -7.82 -6.28
CA GLU A 153 5.16 -8.72 -7.34
C GLU A 153 6.34 -9.57 -6.85
N ARG A 154 7.41 -8.94 -6.33
CA ARG A 154 8.61 -9.62 -5.83
C ARG A 154 8.34 -10.64 -4.73
N VAL A 155 7.55 -10.27 -3.71
CA VAL A 155 7.30 -11.16 -2.55
C VAL A 155 6.32 -12.30 -2.85
N THR A 156 5.63 -12.26 -4.00
CA THR A 156 4.64 -13.28 -4.41
C THR A 156 5.10 -14.18 -5.55
N ARG A 157 6.32 -13.97 -6.06
CA ARG A 157 6.99 -14.87 -7.02
C ARG A 157 7.07 -16.31 -6.49
N ASP A 158 7.39 -17.23 -7.39
CA ASP A 158 7.60 -18.65 -7.09
C ASP A 158 6.37 -19.36 -6.48
N GLY A 159 5.18 -18.83 -6.77
CA GLY A 159 3.91 -19.44 -6.38
C GLY A 159 3.45 -19.13 -4.96
N LEU A 160 4.07 -18.17 -4.26
CA LEU A 160 3.64 -17.78 -2.91
C LEU A 160 2.21 -17.21 -2.92
N ASP A 161 1.89 -16.38 -3.92
CA ASP A 161 0.52 -15.92 -4.16
C ASP A 161 0.32 -15.60 -5.66
N VAL A 162 -0.16 -16.60 -6.41
CA VAL A 162 -0.29 -16.50 -7.87
C VAL A 162 -1.24 -15.38 -8.29
N GLU A 163 -2.31 -15.15 -7.53
CA GLU A 163 -3.33 -14.16 -7.86
C GLU A 163 -2.80 -12.74 -7.68
N VAL A 164 -2.18 -12.45 -6.53
CA VAL A 164 -1.53 -11.17 -6.27
C VAL A 164 -0.40 -10.93 -7.27
N ASN A 165 0.45 -11.93 -7.53
CA ASN A 165 1.52 -11.80 -8.51
C ASN A 165 0.99 -11.47 -9.91
N THR A 166 -0.08 -12.15 -10.34
CA THR A 166 -0.71 -11.96 -11.65
C THR A 166 -1.21 -10.52 -11.81
N VAL A 167 -1.94 -9.99 -10.83
CA VAL A 167 -2.45 -8.62 -10.92
C VAL A 167 -1.33 -7.58 -10.89
N CYS A 168 -0.30 -7.78 -10.06
CA CYS A 168 0.85 -6.88 -10.04
C CYS A 168 1.60 -6.89 -11.39
N CYS A 169 1.82 -8.07 -11.97
CA CYS A 169 2.45 -8.21 -13.28
C CYS A 169 1.66 -7.53 -14.39
N ARG A 170 0.32 -7.62 -14.37
CA ARG A 170 -0.56 -6.92 -15.33
C ARG A 170 -0.37 -5.41 -15.23
N ALA A 171 -0.53 -4.84 -14.03
CA ALA A 171 -0.38 -3.40 -13.81
C ALA A 171 1.02 -2.89 -14.18
N LEU A 172 2.10 -3.59 -13.77
CA LEU A 172 3.47 -3.22 -14.12
C LEU A 172 3.71 -3.25 -15.63
N SER A 173 3.15 -4.25 -16.33
CA SER A 173 3.26 -4.34 -17.80
C SER A 173 2.53 -3.17 -18.48
N ALA A 174 1.35 -2.78 -17.99
CA ALA A 174 0.61 -1.62 -18.50
C ALA A 174 1.35 -0.30 -18.22
N LEU A 175 2.06 -0.19 -17.09
CA LEU A 175 2.93 0.96 -16.77
C LEU A 175 4.23 1.00 -17.56
N LYS A 176 4.55 -0.06 -18.33
CA LYS A 176 5.83 -0.24 -19.05
C LYS A 176 7.04 -0.21 -18.10
N GLU A 177 6.86 -0.73 -16.90
CA GLU A 177 7.93 -0.84 -15.90
C GLU A 177 8.86 -2.02 -16.23
N PRO A 178 10.19 -1.86 -16.15
CA PRO A 178 11.10 -2.99 -16.24
C PRO A 178 10.85 -3.96 -15.07
N ARG A 179 10.86 -5.25 -15.37
CA ARG A 179 10.83 -6.30 -14.34
C ARG A 179 12.25 -6.43 -13.78
N GLU A 180 12.39 -6.29 -12.46
CA GLU A 180 13.65 -6.50 -11.72
C GLU A 180 13.95 -7.99 -11.51
#